data_AF-A0A3E0VEZ8-F1
#
_entry.id   AF-A0A3E0VEZ8-F1
#
_cell.length_a   1.000
_cell.length_b   1.000
_cell.length_c   1.000
_cell.angle_alpha   90.00
_cell.angle_beta   90.00
_cell.angle_gamma   90.00
#
_symmetry.space_group_name_H-M   'P 1'
#
loop_
_entity.id
_entity.type
_entity.pdbx_description
1 polymer ?
#
loop_
_entity_poly.entity_id
_entity_poly.type
_entity_poly.pdbx_seq_one_letter_code
_entity_poly.pdbx_strand_id
1 'polypeptide(L)'
;MAVGRAIWSSVVERDAANARVAELLDTLGYDSLDTGVLADSWRYEPGTPIYCDPYMPAWPTEKLPFDQLLAWLLSAPVIPMSKHKATDLLASAVRGAAGGYFPETA
;
A
#
# COMPACT_ATOMS: atom_id res chain seq x y z
N MET A 1 0.76 25.59 -3.70
CA MET A 1 -0.14 24.41 -3.64
C MET A 1 0.74 23.18 -3.70
N ALA A 2 0.92 22.46 -2.59
CA ALA A 2 1.69 21.21 -2.58
C ALA A 2 0.76 20.08 -3.04
N VAL A 3 1.02 19.52 -4.21
CA VAL A 3 0.42 18.27 -4.67
C VAL A 3 0.94 17.17 -3.73
N GLY A 4 0.03 16.43 -3.09
CA GLY A 4 0.38 15.45 -2.06
C GLY A 4 1.39 14.41 -2.57
N ARG A 5 2.51 14.28 -1.87
CA ARG A 5 3.55 13.27 -2.16
C ARG A 5 3.01 11.88 -1.84
N ALA A 6 3.38 10.89 -2.66
CA ALA A 6 3.01 9.48 -2.43
C ALA A 6 3.85 8.89 -1.28
N ILE A 7 3.24 7.99 -0.49
CA ILE A 7 3.91 7.30 0.63
C ILE A 7 4.36 5.92 0.18
N TRP A 8 5.64 5.61 0.39
CA TRP A 8 6.19 4.27 0.27
C TRP A 8 6.48 3.68 1.66
N SER A 9 5.98 2.48 1.93
CA SER A 9 6.26 1.73 3.16
C SER A 9 7.34 0.69 2.91
N SER A 10 8.42 0.74 3.68
CA SER A 10 9.49 -0.27 3.65
C SER A 10 9.62 -0.96 5.00
N VAL A 11 9.80 -2.26 4.99
CA VAL A 11 10.13 -3.08 6.17
C VAL A 11 11.57 -3.57 5.98
N VAL A 12 12.50 -3.32 6.92
CA VAL A 12 13.92 -3.74 6.75
C VAL A 12 14.73 -3.85 8.06
N GLU A 13 15.65 -4.82 8.13
CA GLU A 13 16.69 -4.94 9.19
C GLU A 13 18.01 -4.25 8.78
N ARG A 14 18.64 -3.59 9.78
CA ARG A 14 19.85 -2.73 9.79
C ARG A 14 19.59 -1.25 9.47
N ASP A 15 19.70 -0.43 10.51
CA ASP A 15 19.48 1.03 10.51
C ASP A 15 20.20 1.79 9.38
N ALA A 16 21.40 1.38 8.99
CA ALA A 16 22.16 2.04 7.92
C ALA A 16 21.54 1.82 6.52
N ALA A 17 20.93 0.65 6.27
CA ALA A 17 20.24 0.39 5.02
C ALA A 17 18.95 1.23 4.94
N ASN A 18 18.23 1.34 6.06
CA ASN A 18 16.98 2.11 6.17
C ASN A 18 17.22 3.60 5.88
N ALA A 19 18.29 4.16 6.46
CA ALA A 19 18.67 5.55 6.21
C ALA A 19 18.95 5.81 4.72
N ARG A 20 19.64 4.90 4.03
CA ARG A 20 19.97 5.06 2.61
C ARG A 20 18.73 4.95 1.71
N VAL A 21 17.81 4.05 2.03
CA VAL A 21 16.52 3.93 1.32
C VAL A 21 15.67 5.18 1.55
N ALA A 22 15.59 5.68 2.79
CA ALA A 22 14.84 6.90 3.10
C ALA A 22 15.38 8.13 2.34
N GLU A 23 16.71 8.29 2.27
CA GLU A 23 17.36 9.35 1.50
C GLU A 23 17.07 9.25 -0.01
N LEU A 24 17.10 8.03 -0.56
CA LEU A 24 16.74 7.79 -1.95
C LEU A 24 15.27 8.14 -2.21
N LEU A 25 14.35 7.71 -1.34
CA LEU A 25 12.92 7.99 -1.48
C LEU A 25 12.65 9.50 -1.40
N ASP A 26 13.30 10.22 -0.48
CA ASP A 26 13.17 11.68 -0.40
C ASP A 26 13.70 12.37 -1.65
N THR A 27 14.84 11.92 -2.19
CA THR A 27 15.41 12.41 -3.46
C THR A 27 14.43 12.23 -4.62
N LEU A 28 13.70 11.11 -4.64
CA LEU A 28 12.67 10.81 -5.64
C LEU A 28 11.35 11.56 -5.38
N GLY A 29 11.24 12.28 -4.26
CA GLY A 29 10.06 13.03 -3.88
C GLY A 29 8.98 12.23 -3.14
N TYR A 30 9.31 11.04 -2.66
CA TYR A 30 8.42 10.20 -1.86
C TYR A 30 8.58 10.49 -0.37
N ASP A 31 7.50 10.24 0.36
CA ASP A 31 7.52 10.15 1.80
C ASP A 31 7.80 8.71 2.23
N SER A 32 8.80 8.51 3.08
CA SER A 32 9.05 7.22 3.73
C SER A 32 8.37 7.14 5.10
N LEU A 33 7.93 5.93 5.43
CA LEU A 33 7.44 5.54 6.76
C LEU A 33 8.29 4.36 7.23
N ASP A 34 8.85 4.46 8.45
CA ASP A 34 9.45 3.32 9.14
C ASP A 34 8.35 2.49 9.79
N THR A 35 8.40 1.19 9.55
CA THR A 35 7.29 0.26 9.78
C THR A 35 7.74 -0.92 10.63
N GLY A 36 8.98 -0.89 11.12
CA GLY A 36 9.55 -1.90 11.99
C GLY A 36 10.42 -2.92 11.26
N VAL A 37 10.58 -4.07 11.91
CA VAL A 37 11.53 -5.13 11.50
C VAL A 37 10.96 -6.02 10.39
N LEU A 38 11.81 -6.70 9.64
CA LEU A 38 11.38 -7.61 8.54
C LEU A 38 10.36 -8.67 8.97
N ALA A 39 10.45 -9.16 10.21
CA ALA A 39 9.48 -10.13 10.75
C ALA A 39 8.04 -9.58 10.77
N ASP A 40 7.87 -8.27 10.67
CA ASP A 40 6.61 -7.54 10.66
C ASP A 40 6.08 -7.20 9.25
N SER A 41 6.80 -7.59 8.18
CA SER A 41 6.44 -7.26 6.78
C SER A 41 5.11 -7.85 6.33
N TRP A 42 4.65 -8.91 7.00
CA TRP A 42 3.35 -9.54 6.73
C TRP A 42 2.17 -8.59 6.83
N ARG A 43 2.32 -7.45 7.53
CA ARG A 43 1.29 -6.40 7.61
C ARG A 43 1.01 -5.73 6.25
N TYR A 44 1.86 -5.96 5.26
CA TYR A 44 1.76 -5.46 3.87
C TYR A 44 1.36 -6.52 2.85
N GLU A 45 0.93 -7.70 3.30
CA GLU A 45 0.60 -8.79 2.41
C GLU A 45 -0.88 -8.76 2.01
N PRO A 46 -1.28 -9.48 0.94
CA PRO A 46 -2.68 -9.61 0.60
C PRO A 46 -3.56 -10.04 1.78
N GLY A 47 -4.73 -9.42 1.89
CA GLY A 47 -5.66 -9.64 2.98
C GLY A 47 -5.46 -8.72 4.19
N THR A 48 -4.44 -7.87 4.21
CA THR A 48 -4.29 -6.83 5.25
C THR A 48 -4.90 -5.48 4.84
N PRO A 49 -5.30 -4.63 5.80
CA PRO A 49 -6.01 -3.38 5.50
C PRO A 49 -5.22 -2.35 4.66
N ILE A 50 -3.89 -2.43 4.66
CA ILE A 50 -3.06 -1.49 3.89
C ILE A 50 -2.82 -1.96 2.44
N TYR A 51 -3.10 -3.21 2.13
CA TYR A 51 -2.71 -3.80 0.85
C TYR A 51 -3.63 -3.36 -0.29
N CYS A 52 -3.10 -2.56 -1.22
CA CYS A 52 -3.73 -2.06 -2.46
C CYS A 52 -4.98 -1.18 -2.28
N ASP A 53 -6.05 -1.71 -1.68
CA ASP A 53 -7.37 -1.09 -1.57
C ASP A 53 -7.38 0.38 -1.10
N PRO A 54 -6.65 0.78 -0.05
CA PRO A 54 -6.76 2.14 0.46
C PRO A 54 -6.08 3.20 -0.42
N TYR A 55 -5.36 2.78 -1.47
CA TYR A 55 -4.75 3.64 -2.49
C TYR A 55 -5.60 3.78 -3.76
N MET A 56 -6.79 3.19 -3.78
CA MET A 56 -7.67 3.16 -4.94
C MET A 56 -9.07 3.71 -4.61
N PRO A 57 -9.83 4.15 -5.61
CA PRO A 57 -11.26 4.38 -5.45
C PRO A 57 -11.99 3.12 -4.99
N ALA A 58 -13.21 3.29 -4.49
CA ALA A 58 -14.08 2.17 -4.18
C ALA A 58 -14.22 1.25 -5.41
N TRP A 59 -14.15 -0.05 -5.17
CA TRP A 59 -14.31 -1.06 -6.21
C TRP A 59 -15.66 -0.92 -6.92
N PRO A 60 -15.74 -1.27 -8.23
CA PRO A 60 -17.01 -1.34 -8.94
C PRO A 60 -17.96 -2.30 -8.20
N THR A 61 -19.21 -1.87 -8.04
CA THR A 61 -20.25 -2.68 -7.39
C THR A 61 -20.89 -3.70 -8.33
N GLU A 62 -20.66 -3.56 -9.64
CA GLU A 62 -21.15 -4.47 -10.68
C GLU A 62 -20.07 -5.45 -11.12
N LYS A 63 -20.45 -6.70 -11.42
CA LYS A 63 -19.62 -7.69 -12.10
C LYS A 63 -19.14 -7.19 -13.45
N LEU A 64 -17.89 -6.80 -13.50
CA LEU A 64 -17.19 -6.52 -14.75
C LEU A 64 -16.51 -7.79 -15.30
N PRO A 65 -16.54 -8.01 -16.63
CA PRO A 65 -15.61 -8.89 -17.30
C PRO A 65 -14.16 -8.55 -16.96
N PHE A 66 -13.27 -9.54 -16.90
CA PHE A 66 -11.91 -9.36 -16.39
C PHE A 66 -11.09 -8.30 -17.15
N ASP A 67 -11.26 -8.21 -18.47
CA ASP A 67 -10.61 -7.20 -19.31
C ASP A 67 -11.07 -5.77 -18.94
N GLN A 68 -12.36 -5.59 -18.66
CA GLN A 68 -12.92 -4.31 -18.21
C GLN A 68 -12.49 -3.98 -16.78
N LEU A 69 -12.45 -4.98 -15.89
CA LEU A 69 -11.93 -4.81 -14.53
C LEU A 69 -10.47 -4.38 -14.54
N LEU A 70 -9.65 -5.02 -15.39
CA LEU A 70 -8.24 -4.69 -15.53
C LEU A 70 -8.05 -3.29 -16.13
N ALA A 71 -8.83 -2.93 -17.15
CA ALA A 71 -8.82 -1.58 -17.71
C ALA A 71 -9.19 -0.52 -16.65
N TRP A 72 -10.19 -0.80 -15.81
CA TRP A 72 -10.52 0.05 -14.68
C TRP A 72 -9.37 0.15 -13.67
N LEU A 73 -8.81 -0.97 -13.22
CA LEU A 73 -7.69 -1.02 -12.27
C LEU A 73 -6.49 -0.18 -12.73
N LEU A 74 -6.11 -0.29 -14.01
CA LEU A 74 -4.96 0.40 -14.57
C LEU A 74 -5.21 1.90 -14.84
N SER A 75 -6.48 2.30 -14.96
CA SER A 75 -6.87 3.69 -15.20
C SER A 75 -7.29 4.43 -13.93
N ALA A 76 -7.55 3.71 -12.84
CA ALA A 76 -8.03 4.28 -11.59
C ALA A 76 -7.01 5.29 -11.03
N PRO A 77 -7.46 6.48 -10.59
CA PRO A 77 -6.57 7.44 -9.97
C PRO A 77 -6.01 6.87 -8.67
N VAL A 78 -4.70 7.00 -8.47
CA VAL A 78 -4.05 6.66 -7.20
C VAL A 78 -4.44 7.70 -6.15
N ILE A 79 -4.96 7.23 -5.01
CA ILE A 79 -5.32 8.07 -3.88
C ILE A 79 -4.11 8.16 -2.93
N PRO A 80 -3.51 9.35 -2.74
CA PRO A 80 -2.44 9.52 -1.77
C PRO A 80 -2.92 9.24 -0.35
N MET A 81 -2.05 8.65 0.46
CA MET A 81 -2.32 8.35 1.86
C MET A 81 -1.48 9.26 2.76
N SER A 82 -1.92 9.53 4.00
CA SER A 82 -1.10 10.17 5.03
C SER A 82 -0.32 9.13 5.85
N LYS A 83 0.82 9.53 6.45
CA LYS A 83 1.61 8.63 7.30
C LYS A 83 0.79 8.11 8.47
N HIS A 84 -0.02 8.97 9.07
CA HIS A 84 -0.92 8.60 10.16
C HIS A 84 -1.91 7.50 9.75
N LYS A 85 -2.61 7.67 8.62
CA LYS A 85 -3.55 6.65 8.12
C LYS A 85 -2.84 5.34 7.81
N ALA A 86 -1.64 5.40 7.21
CA ALA A 86 -0.83 4.21 6.96
C ALA A 86 -0.47 3.49 8.28
N THR A 87 -0.02 4.21 9.30
CA THR A 87 0.27 3.66 10.64
C THR A 87 -0.96 2.98 11.25
N ASP A 88 -2.15 3.58 11.16
CA ASP A 88 -3.38 3.00 11.72
C ASP A 88 -3.78 1.70 10.99
N LEU A 89 -3.66 1.67 9.65
CA LEU A 89 -3.95 0.47 8.86
C LEU A 89 -2.97 -0.67 9.18
N LEU A 90 -1.71 -0.35 9.43
CA LEU A 90 -0.70 -1.33 9.83
C LEU A 90 -0.96 -1.89 11.22
N ALA A 91 -1.28 -1.01 12.16
CA ALA A 91 -1.60 -1.41 13.53
C ALA A 91 -2.84 -2.33 13.60
N SER A 92 -3.79 -2.16 12.67
CA SER A 92 -5.01 -2.98 12.60
C SER A 92 -4.86 -4.29 11.80
N ALA A 93 -3.69 -4.55 11.19
CA ALA A 93 -3.47 -5.77 10.40
C ALA A 93 -3.54 -7.04 11.27
N VAL A 94 -4.30 -8.03 10.80
CA VAL A 94 -4.41 -9.37 11.39
C VAL A 94 -3.79 -10.38 10.42
N ARG A 95 -2.92 -11.26 10.92
CA ARG A 95 -2.20 -12.21 10.07
C ARG A 95 -3.16 -13.28 9.55
N GLY A 96 -3.33 -13.33 8.23
CA GLY A 96 -4.12 -14.34 7.52
C GLY A 96 -3.26 -15.43 6.87
N ALA A 97 -3.88 -16.22 6.00
CA ALA A 97 -3.17 -17.11 5.09
C ALA A 97 -2.38 -16.30 4.05
N ALA A 98 -1.24 -16.82 3.61
CA ALA A 98 -0.44 -16.16 2.58
C ALA A 98 -1.13 -16.23 1.21
N GLY A 99 -1.04 -15.14 0.44
CA GLY A 99 -1.58 -15.03 -0.91
C GLY A 99 -2.86 -14.21 -0.99
N GLY A 100 -3.10 -13.60 -2.16
CA GLY A 100 -4.27 -12.77 -2.44
C GLY A 100 -5.25 -13.46 -3.36
N TYR A 101 -6.52 -13.07 -3.26
CA TYR A 101 -7.57 -13.43 -4.20
C TYR A 101 -8.19 -12.14 -4.74
N PHE A 102 -8.44 -12.09 -6.06
CA PHE A 102 -9.28 -11.02 -6.59
C PHE A 102 -10.69 -11.25 -6.09
N PRO A 103 -11.32 -10.29 -5.41
CA PRO A 103 -12.70 -10.48 -4.99
C PRO A 103 -13.53 -10.92 -6.21
N GLU A 104 -14.41 -11.90 -6.01
CA GLU A 104 -15.50 -12.11 -6.97
C GLU A 104 -16.25 -10.78 -6.96
N THR A 105 -16.00 -9.91 -7.95
CA THR A 105 -16.86 -8.76 -8.20
C THR A 105 -18.28 -9.30 -8.24
N ALA A 106 -19.27 -8.66 -7.61
CA ALA A 106 -20.62 -9.22 -7.41
C ALA A 106 -21.55 -8.98 -8.60
#